data_AF-A0A1D2A2H3-F1
#
_entry.id   AF-A0A1D2A2H3-F1
#
_cell.length_a   1.000
_cell.length_b   1.000
_cell.length_c   1.000
_cell.angle_alpha   90.00
_cell.angle_beta   90.00
_cell.angle_gamma   90.00
#
_symmetry.space_group_name_H-M   'P 1'
#
loop_
_entity.id
_entity.type
_entity.pdbx_description
1 polymer ?
#
loop_
_entity_poly.entity_id
_entity_poly.type
_entity_poly.pdbx_seq_one_letter_code
_entity_poly.pdbx_strand_id
1 'polypeptide(L)'
;MSQSVFQPVGQKRLTNIAVVRMKKHGKRFEIACYKNKVLNWRNGIEKDLDEVLQTTTVYSNVSKAVLASREDLKLVFGTDDEDAVCRFILAHGDLQVSDRERKLELDTKFRDVAAVISEKCINPTTQRPYTIPMIERALKDTHFSVDSNRPAKTQALEALPALQERFPIERARMRLKITLPLANRDELQGLLTPERAAVQDCELSGSSLIMFCLIDPGLFRPVHSLVAGVGGRAEVLALAATTTEEGSLGLNDLTLGDPAPSATVHPAANPDRAPTASADADPAAASPAAERRRAAASAAPQAAPAQETVLYPRGPIAGLPDEYASRRERCAELDDLEAGWTIQLSSKGESGVVDAAFFSPRGARVGAYVAARRQALQASKQAAVALQPA
;
A
#
# COMPACT_ATOMS: atom_id res chain seq x y z
N MET A 1 -12.35 -47.71 41.06
CA MET A 1 -12.73 -46.91 39.89
C MET A 1 -12.22 -45.49 40.09
N SER A 2 -11.15 -45.08 39.40
CA SER A 2 -10.74 -43.68 39.36
C SER A 2 -11.72 -42.90 38.48
N GLN A 3 -12.22 -41.77 38.96
CA GLN A 3 -13.05 -40.90 38.13
C GLN A 3 -12.18 -40.26 37.05
N SER A 4 -12.61 -40.34 35.78
CA SER A 4 -11.95 -39.65 34.68
C SER A 4 -12.11 -38.14 34.85
N VAL A 5 -11.02 -37.44 35.13
CA VAL A 5 -11.04 -35.98 35.27
C VAL A 5 -11.47 -35.37 33.93
N PHE A 6 -12.63 -34.71 33.91
CA PHE A 6 -13.15 -34.00 32.75
C PHE A 6 -12.36 -32.70 32.53
N GLN A 7 -11.09 -32.83 32.17
CA GLN A 7 -10.29 -31.72 31.67
C GLN A 7 -10.88 -31.30 30.31
N PRO A 8 -11.15 -30.00 30.06
CA PRO A 8 -11.66 -29.56 28.78
C PRO A 8 -10.61 -29.86 27.70
N VAL A 9 -10.92 -30.78 26.80
CA VAL A 9 -10.01 -31.28 25.74
C VAL A 9 -9.88 -30.27 24.59
N GLY A 10 -9.70 -28.99 24.93
CA GLY A 10 -9.53 -27.85 24.03
C GLY A 10 -8.19 -27.82 23.32
N GLN A 11 -7.67 -28.97 22.88
CA GLN A 11 -6.43 -29.09 22.14
C GLN A 11 -6.63 -28.50 20.73
N LYS A 12 -6.47 -27.18 20.61
CA LYS A 12 -6.42 -26.47 19.33
C LYS A 12 -5.11 -26.83 18.61
N ARG A 13 -5.12 -27.98 17.93
CA ARG A 13 -3.96 -28.58 17.22
C ARG A 13 -3.35 -27.68 16.14
N LEU A 14 -4.11 -26.69 15.66
CA LEU A 14 -3.78 -25.87 14.50
C LEU A 14 -4.06 -24.39 14.80
N THR A 15 -3.06 -23.53 14.58
CA THR A 15 -3.10 -22.09 14.88
C THR A 15 -2.91 -21.25 13.61
N ASN A 16 -3.55 -20.07 13.57
CA ASN A 16 -3.43 -19.07 12.50
C ASN A 16 -3.73 -19.54 11.06
N ILE A 17 -4.58 -20.56 10.92
CA ILE A 17 -5.00 -21.14 9.64
C ILE A 17 -6.03 -20.28 8.89
N ALA A 18 -5.96 -20.28 7.55
CA ALA A 18 -7.09 -20.03 6.66
C ALA A 18 -7.70 -21.35 6.18
N VAL A 19 -9.03 -21.44 6.17
CA VAL A 19 -9.74 -22.60 5.61
C VAL A 19 -10.23 -22.22 4.21
N VAL A 20 -9.82 -22.96 3.19
CA VAL A 20 -10.50 -22.94 1.88
C VAL A 20 -11.47 -24.10 1.87
N ARG A 21 -12.73 -23.85 1.50
CA ARG A 21 -13.80 -24.86 1.50
C ARG A 21 -14.38 -25.05 0.11
N MET A 22 -14.85 -26.26 -0.18
CA MET A 22 -15.65 -26.53 -1.37
C MET A 22 -16.80 -27.49 -1.01
N LYS A 23 -17.98 -27.27 -1.60
CA LYS A 23 -19.13 -28.17 -1.45
C LYS A 23 -19.48 -28.76 -2.81
N LYS A 24 -19.34 -30.08 -2.97
CA LYS A 24 -19.56 -30.80 -4.24
C LYS A 24 -20.22 -32.15 -3.95
N HIS A 25 -21.21 -32.54 -4.77
CA HIS A 25 -22.09 -33.71 -4.54
C HIS A 25 -22.67 -33.79 -3.11
N GLY A 26 -23.13 -32.65 -2.59
CA GLY A 26 -23.68 -32.53 -1.22
C GLY A 26 -22.65 -32.51 -0.09
N LYS A 27 -21.50 -33.18 -0.28
CA LYS A 27 -20.39 -33.30 0.67
C LYS A 27 -19.56 -32.01 0.75
N ARG A 28 -18.83 -31.84 1.86
CA ARG A 28 -17.96 -30.68 2.13
C ARG A 28 -16.52 -31.15 2.24
N PHE A 29 -15.62 -30.40 1.62
CA PHE A 29 -14.17 -30.60 1.68
C PHE A 29 -13.53 -29.27 2.08
N GLU A 30 -12.59 -29.32 3.01
CA GLU A 30 -11.94 -28.16 3.63
C GLU A 30 -10.43 -28.45 3.73
N ILE A 31 -9.60 -27.49 3.34
CA ILE A 31 -8.14 -27.61 3.36
C ILE A 31 -7.50 -26.54 4.26
N ALA A 32 -6.39 -26.89 4.89
CA ALA A 32 -5.70 -26.09 5.89
C ALA A 32 -4.56 -25.28 5.24
N CYS A 33 -4.74 -23.97 5.08
CA CYS A 33 -3.81 -23.10 4.33
C CYS A 33 -3.23 -21.97 5.18
N TYR A 34 -2.11 -21.39 4.74
CA TYR A 34 -1.61 -20.13 5.26
C TYR A 34 -2.38 -18.94 4.66
N LYS A 35 -2.86 -18.04 5.53
CA LYS A 35 -3.77 -16.93 5.17
C LYS A 35 -3.35 -16.09 3.96
N ASN A 36 -2.11 -15.64 3.93
CA ASN A 36 -1.62 -14.74 2.88
C ASN A 36 -1.31 -15.49 1.56
N LYS A 37 -0.98 -16.78 1.66
CA LYS A 37 -0.46 -17.62 0.55
C LYS A 37 -1.56 -18.02 -0.45
N VAL A 38 -2.80 -18.21 0.01
CA VAL A 38 -3.94 -18.57 -0.87
C VAL A 38 -4.21 -17.50 -1.94
N LEU A 39 -4.00 -16.22 -1.62
CA LEU A 39 -4.15 -15.13 -2.60
C LEU A 39 -3.00 -15.11 -3.61
N ASN A 40 -1.76 -15.32 -3.15
CA ASN A 40 -0.58 -15.40 -4.01
C ASN A 40 -0.67 -16.57 -4.99
N TRP A 41 -1.14 -17.74 -4.55
CA TRP A 41 -1.46 -18.89 -5.39
C TRP A 41 -2.47 -18.55 -6.50
N ARG A 42 -3.59 -17.89 -6.14
CA ARG A 42 -4.62 -17.47 -7.11
C ARG A 42 -4.14 -16.43 -8.11
N ASN A 43 -3.17 -15.60 -7.70
CA ASN A 43 -2.49 -14.64 -8.56
C ASN A 43 -1.35 -15.26 -9.39
N GLY A 44 -1.06 -16.57 -9.23
CA GLY A 44 0.00 -17.28 -9.95
C GLY A 44 1.44 -16.93 -9.51
N ILE A 45 1.61 -16.25 -8.38
CA ILE A 45 2.89 -15.78 -7.85
C ILE A 45 3.67 -16.95 -7.23
N GLU A 46 2.97 -17.82 -6.50
CA GLU A 46 3.52 -18.99 -5.81
C GLU A 46 2.98 -20.27 -6.47
N LYS A 47 3.81 -21.30 -6.60
CA LYS A 47 3.51 -22.53 -7.38
C LYS A 47 3.72 -23.84 -6.62
N ASP A 48 4.28 -23.77 -5.42
CA ASP A 48 4.63 -24.93 -4.60
C ASP A 48 3.54 -25.15 -3.53
N LEU A 49 3.00 -26.37 -3.43
CA LEU A 49 1.88 -26.67 -2.53
C LEU A 49 2.27 -26.54 -1.05
N ASP A 50 3.48 -26.98 -0.71
CA ASP A 50 3.97 -27.07 0.68
C ASP A 50 4.17 -25.70 1.35
N GLU A 51 4.26 -24.61 0.56
CA GLU A 51 4.33 -23.25 1.11
C GLU A 51 2.94 -22.61 1.32
N VAL A 52 1.91 -23.12 0.61
CA VAL A 52 0.53 -22.60 0.69
C VAL A 52 -0.30 -23.38 1.72
N LEU A 53 -0.10 -24.69 1.79
CA LEU A 53 -0.79 -25.61 2.68
C LEU A 53 -0.01 -25.80 3.99
N GLN A 54 -0.71 -26.04 5.11
CA GLN A 54 -0.08 -26.52 6.34
C GLN A 54 0.04 -28.05 6.38
N THR A 55 -0.78 -28.73 5.58
CA THR A 55 -0.79 -30.19 5.41
C THR A 55 -1.51 -30.49 4.10
N THR A 56 -1.01 -31.44 3.30
CA THR A 56 -1.60 -31.87 2.01
C THR A 56 -2.89 -32.68 2.17
N THR A 57 -3.23 -33.09 3.39
CA THR A 57 -4.42 -33.90 3.69
C THR A 57 -5.74 -33.12 3.58
N VAL A 58 -6.74 -33.73 2.93
CA VAL A 58 -8.07 -33.13 2.74
C VAL A 58 -9.00 -33.48 3.92
N TYR A 59 -9.66 -32.47 4.49
CA TYR A 59 -10.59 -32.64 5.62
C TYR A 59 -12.06 -32.54 5.19
N SER A 60 -12.94 -33.28 5.86
CA SER A 60 -14.39 -33.00 5.88
C SER A 60 -14.70 -31.78 6.76
N ASN A 61 -13.89 -31.54 7.81
CA ASN A 61 -13.90 -30.31 8.59
C ASN A 61 -12.55 -30.05 9.28
N VAL A 62 -11.87 -28.95 8.92
CA VAL A 62 -10.55 -28.59 9.48
C VAL A 62 -10.63 -28.29 10.98
N SER A 63 -11.64 -27.52 11.42
CA SER A 63 -11.79 -27.11 12.83
C SER A 63 -12.00 -28.27 13.80
N LYS A 64 -12.47 -29.43 13.33
CA LYS A 64 -12.61 -30.67 14.10
C LYS A 64 -11.55 -31.73 13.74
N ALA A 65 -10.62 -31.41 12.84
CA ALA A 65 -9.63 -32.34 12.26
C ALA A 65 -10.23 -33.65 11.71
N VAL A 66 -11.46 -33.60 11.19
CA VAL A 66 -12.14 -34.78 10.59
C VAL A 66 -11.71 -34.88 9.13
N LEU A 67 -10.96 -35.92 8.78
CA LEU A 67 -10.47 -36.19 7.42
C LEU A 67 -11.62 -36.47 6.44
N ALA A 68 -11.35 -36.37 5.13
CA ALA A 68 -12.20 -36.94 4.10
C ALA A 68 -11.95 -38.45 3.96
N SER A 69 -12.95 -39.25 3.57
CA SER A 69 -12.72 -40.64 3.19
C SER A 69 -12.18 -40.72 1.75
N ARG A 70 -11.33 -41.70 1.46
CA ARG A 70 -10.77 -41.90 0.11
C ARG A 70 -11.86 -42.27 -0.92
N GLU A 71 -12.91 -42.96 -0.47
CA GLU A 71 -14.11 -43.23 -1.27
C GLU A 71 -14.81 -41.92 -1.70
N ASP A 72 -14.93 -40.96 -0.79
CA ASP A 72 -15.56 -39.67 -1.07
C ASP A 72 -14.70 -38.82 -2.00
N LEU A 73 -13.37 -38.88 -1.87
CA LEU A 73 -12.45 -38.24 -2.81
C LEU A 73 -12.60 -38.82 -4.22
N LYS A 74 -12.58 -40.15 -4.38
CA LYS A 74 -12.78 -40.80 -5.70
C LYS A 74 -14.15 -40.47 -6.31
N LEU A 75 -15.22 -40.53 -5.53
CA LEU A 75 -16.58 -40.27 -6.01
C LEU A 75 -16.79 -38.80 -6.41
N VAL A 76 -16.10 -37.85 -5.74
CA VAL A 76 -16.32 -36.41 -5.96
C VAL A 76 -15.32 -35.77 -6.92
N PHE A 77 -14.08 -36.26 -6.98
CA PHE A 77 -12.98 -35.69 -7.77
C PHE A 77 -12.46 -36.62 -8.86
N GLY A 78 -12.82 -37.91 -8.85
CA GLY A 78 -12.30 -38.92 -9.79
C GLY A 78 -10.90 -39.43 -9.46
N THR A 79 -10.31 -39.02 -8.33
CA THR A 79 -8.94 -39.35 -7.92
C THR A 79 -8.83 -39.52 -6.40
N ASP A 80 -7.84 -40.28 -5.94
CA ASP A 80 -7.35 -40.33 -4.56
C ASP A 80 -6.02 -39.59 -4.34
N ASP A 81 -5.47 -38.93 -5.35
CA ASP A 81 -4.34 -37.99 -5.16
C ASP A 81 -4.81 -36.76 -4.37
N GLU A 82 -4.42 -36.72 -3.09
CA GLU A 82 -4.75 -35.64 -2.16
C GLU A 82 -4.16 -34.28 -2.63
N ASP A 83 -3.04 -34.29 -3.37
CA ASP A 83 -2.43 -33.07 -3.92
C ASP A 83 -3.22 -32.51 -5.11
N ALA A 84 -3.69 -33.36 -6.04
CA ALA A 84 -4.58 -32.94 -7.13
C ALA A 84 -5.92 -32.42 -6.60
N VAL A 85 -6.44 -33.03 -5.54
CA VAL A 85 -7.63 -32.52 -4.85
C VAL A 85 -7.35 -31.16 -4.21
N CYS A 86 -6.22 -30.99 -3.52
CA CYS A 86 -5.83 -29.70 -2.94
C CYS A 86 -5.65 -28.61 -4.01
N ARG A 87 -4.98 -28.91 -5.12
CA ARG A 87 -4.89 -28.02 -6.31
C ARG A 87 -6.27 -27.60 -6.80
N PHE A 88 -7.23 -28.54 -6.92
CA PHE A 88 -8.59 -28.24 -7.35
C PHE A 88 -9.36 -27.37 -6.36
N ILE A 89 -9.24 -27.63 -5.05
CA ILE A 89 -9.92 -26.87 -3.99
C ILE A 89 -9.33 -25.46 -3.84
N LEU A 90 -8.01 -25.29 -3.96
CA LEU A 90 -7.37 -23.96 -3.94
C LEU A 90 -7.90 -23.05 -5.07
N ALA A 91 -8.15 -23.61 -6.26
CA ALA A 91 -8.69 -22.90 -7.41
C ALA A 91 -10.21 -22.63 -7.31
N HIS A 92 -11.03 -23.63 -6.99
CA HIS A 92 -12.49 -23.56 -7.10
C HIS A 92 -13.25 -23.38 -5.77
N GLY A 93 -12.57 -23.45 -4.63
CA GLY A 93 -13.18 -23.29 -3.31
C GLY A 93 -13.35 -21.83 -2.86
N ASP A 94 -14.16 -21.62 -1.83
CA ASP A 94 -14.30 -20.33 -1.14
C ASP A 94 -13.23 -20.22 -0.05
N LEU A 95 -12.42 -19.15 -0.07
CA LEU A 95 -11.51 -18.80 1.01
C LEU A 95 -12.31 -18.17 2.17
N GLN A 96 -12.33 -18.81 3.33
CA GLN A 96 -12.94 -18.25 4.54
C GLN A 96 -11.99 -17.23 5.20
N VAL A 97 -12.09 -15.98 4.74
CA VAL A 97 -11.53 -14.81 5.44
C VAL A 97 -12.21 -14.62 6.81
N SER A 98 -11.50 -14.06 7.80
CA SER A 98 -12.13 -13.65 9.06
C SER A 98 -12.81 -12.29 8.94
N ASP A 99 -13.76 -11.97 9.83
CA ASP A 99 -14.51 -10.71 9.79
C ASP A 99 -13.61 -9.47 9.87
N ARG A 100 -12.47 -9.57 10.57
CA ARG A 100 -11.47 -8.50 10.66
C ARG A 100 -10.70 -8.29 9.35
N GLU A 101 -10.38 -9.37 8.65
CA GLU A 101 -9.72 -9.33 7.34
C GLU A 101 -10.69 -8.84 6.27
N ARG A 102 -11.92 -9.37 6.25
CA ARG A 102 -13.01 -8.89 5.39
C ARG A 102 -13.29 -7.40 5.58
N LYS A 103 -13.30 -6.92 6.83
CA LYS A 103 -13.45 -5.48 7.10
C LYS A 103 -12.26 -4.70 6.55
N LEU A 104 -11.02 -5.16 6.75
CA LEU A 104 -9.83 -4.50 6.22
C LEU A 104 -9.84 -4.41 4.69
N GLU A 105 -10.23 -5.48 3.98
CA GLU A 105 -10.40 -5.45 2.52
C GLU A 105 -11.44 -4.42 2.07
N LEU A 106 -12.58 -4.34 2.76
CA LEU A 106 -13.65 -3.40 2.45
C LEU A 106 -13.24 -1.96 2.75
N ASP A 107 -12.62 -1.70 3.91
CA ASP A 107 -12.10 -0.39 4.29
C ASP A 107 -11.00 0.08 3.31
N THR A 108 -10.13 -0.83 2.83
CA THR A 108 -9.14 -0.54 1.77
C THR A 108 -9.82 -0.21 0.44
N LYS A 109 -10.72 -1.07 -0.07
CA LYS A 109 -11.40 -0.82 -1.36
C LYS A 109 -12.29 0.41 -1.33
N PHE A 110 -12.87 0.74 -0.18
CA PHE A 110 -13.61 1.97 0.05
C PHE A 110 -12.72 3.21 -0.07
N ARG A 111 -11.49 3.14 0.47
CA ARG A 111 -10.48 4.18 0.30
C ARG A 111 -9.95 4.27 -1.13
N ASP A 112 -9.81 3.15 -1.85
CA ASP A 112 -9.45 3.13 -3.27
C ASP A 112 -10.53 3.80 -4.13
N VAL A 113 -11.82 3.53 -3.87
CA VAL A 113 -12.95 4.23 -4.50
C VAL A 113 -12.90 5.73 -4.21
N ALA A 114 -12.70 6.13 -2.94
CA ALA A 114 -12.58 7.53 -2.56
C ALA A 114 -11.38 8.24 -3.23
N ALA A 115 -10.25 7.55 -3.38
CA ALA A 115 -9.07 8.06 -4.10
C ALA A 115 -9.33 8.24 -5.60
N VAL A 116 -9.98 7.27 -6.25
CA VAL A 116 -10.35 7.36 -7.68
C VAL A 116 -11.33 8.52 -7.95
N ILE A 117 -12.22 8.84 -7.00
CA ILE A 117 -13.11 10.00 -7.07
C ILE A 117 -12.32 11.30 -6.81
N SER A 118 -11.44 11.33 -5.81
CA SER A 118 -10.59 12.48 -5.43
C SER A 118 -9.69 12.96 -6.58
N GLU A 119 -9.09 12.03 -7.32
CA GLU A 119 -8.26 12.31 -8.51
C GLU A 119 -9.07 12.88 -9.69
N LYS A 120 -10.37 12.56 -9.79
CA LYS A 120 -11.18 12.75 -11.01
C LYS A 120 -12.33 13.73 -10.85
N CYS A 121 -12.55 14.28 -9.66
CA CYS A 121 -13.69 15.15 -9.35
C CYS A 121 -13.24 16.39 -8.60
N ILE A 122 -13.87 17.52 -8.93
CA ILE A 122 -13.58 18.85 -8.42
C ILE A 122 -14.85 19.49 -7.87
N ASN A 123 -14.67 20.46 -6.98
CA ASN A 123 -15.74 21.37 -6.61
C ASN A 123 -15.95 22.37 -7.77
N PRO A 124 -17.18 22.53 -8.32
CA PRO A 124 -17.41 23.42 -9.47
C PRO A 124 -17.23 24.90 -9.12
N THR A 125 -17.50 25.30 -7.88
CA THR A 125 -17.38 26.68 -7.39
C THR A 125 -15.92 27.09 -7.13
N THR A 126 -15.07 26.17 -6.67
CA THR A 126 -13.67 26.48 -6.29
C THR A 126 -12.61 25.89 -7.21
N GLN A 127 -13.01 25.07 -8.19
CA GLN A 127 -12.14 24.39 -9.17
C GLN A 127 -10.99 23.57 -8.56
N ARG A 128 -11.13 23.19 -7.29
CA ARG A 128 -10.15 22.41 -6.52
C ARG A 128 -10.61 20.96 -6.31
N PRO A 129 -9.70 19.98 -6.28
CA PRO A 129 -10.02 18.60 -6.00
C PRO A 129 -10.40 18.41 -4.53
N TYR A 130 -11.27 17.44 -4.27
CA TYR A 130 -11.64 17.05 -2.90
C TYR A 130 -10.57 16.14 -2.29
N THR A 131 -10.30 16.29 -0.99
CA THR A 131 -9.40 15.38 -0.27
C THR A 131 -10.06 14.02 -0.03
N ILE A 132 -9.27 12.94 -0.01
CA ILE A 132 -9.77 11.56 0.20
C ILE A 132 -10.65 11.44 1.46
N PRO A 133 -10.31 11.99 2.64
CA PRO A 133 -11.16 11.88 3.83
C PRO A 133 -12.52 12.58 3.71
N MET A 134 -12.63 13.64 2.90
CA MET A 134 -13.92 14.30 2.64
C MET A 134 -14.84 13.40 1.80
N ILE A 135 -14.30 12.74 0.78
CA ILE A 135 -15.06 11.80 -0.05
C ILE A 135 -15.37 10.52 0.73
N GLU A 136 -14.43 10.01 1.54
CA GLU A 136 -14.71 8.88 2.43
C GLU A 136 -15.88 9.16 3.39
N ARG A 137 -16.01 10.41 3.87
CA ARG A 137 -17.16 10.83 4.68
C ARG A 137 -18.42 10.93 3.82
N ALA A 138 -18.36 11.61 2.67
CA ALA A 138 -19.49 11.76 1.77
C ALA A 138 -20.10 10.41 1.35
N LEU A 139 -19.27 9.42 1.01
CA LEU A 139 -19.67 8.05 0.67
C LEU A 139 -20.32 7.29 1.84
N LYS A 140 -19.91 7.57 3.09
CA LYS A 140 -20.56 7.04 4.30
C LYS A 140 -21.90 7.72 4.55
N ASP A 141 -21.97 9.03 4.35
CA ASP A 141 -23.18 9.85 4.50
C ASP A 141 -24.22 9.53 3.41
N THR A 142 -23.83 9.05 2.23
CA THR A 142 -24.73 8.50 1.19
C THR A 142 -24.98 6.98 1.32
N HIS A 143 -24.47 6.34 2.38
CA HIS A 143 -24.59 4.89 2.62
C HIS A 143 -24.17 3.97 1.45
N PHE A 144 -23.14 4.38 0.68
CA PHE A 144 -22.67 3.58 -0.46
C PHE A 144 -21.98 2.29 0.00
N SER A 145 -22.46 1.14 -0.49
CA SER A 145 -21.89 -0.19 -0.19
C SER A 145 -20.85 -0.58 -1.24
N VAL A 146 -19.63 -0.91 -0.78
CA VAL A 146 -18.52 -1.32 -1.65
C VAL A 146 -18.45 -2.85 -1.78
N ASP A 147 -18.37 -3.34 -3.02
CA ASP A 147 -18.19 -4.75 -3.35
C ASP A 147 -16.72 -5.16 -3.35
N SER A 148 -16.37 -6.27 -2.69
CA SER A 148 -14.99 -6.77 -2.72
C SER A 148 -14.59 -7.35 -4.10
N ASN A 149 -15.57 -7.75 -4.92
CA ASN A 149 -15.35 -8.49 -6.18
C ASN A 149 -15.35 -7.59 -7.45
N ARG A 150 -15.70 -6.31 -7.33
CA ARG A 150 -15.79 -5.37 -8.47
C ARG A 150 -14.63 -4.36 -8.42
N PRO A 151 -14.01 -3.97 -9.55
CA PRO A 151 -12.91 -3.02 -9.54
C PRO A 151 -13.37 -1.63 -9.06
N ALA A 152 -12.58 -0.99 -8.20
CA ALA A 152 -12.89 0.31 -7.59
C ALA A 152 -13.26 1.40 -8.61
N LYS A 153 -12.65 1.38 -9.80
CA LYS A 153 -12.95 2.33 -10.89
C LYS A 153 -14.38 2.23 -11.42
N THR A 154 -15.00 1.05 -11.42
CA THR A 154 -16.40 0.89 -11.82
C THR A 154 -17.34 1.35 -10.71
N GLN A 155 -17.03 1.00 -9.46
CA GLN A 155 -17.80 1.43 -8.29
C GLN A 155 -17.77 2.95 -8.09
N ALA A 156 -16.64 3.60 -8.35
CA ALA A 156 -16.51 5.06 -8.33
C ALA A 156 -17.40 5.78 -9.36
N LEU A 157 -17.68 5.17 -10.51
CA LEU A 157 -18.60 5.72 -11.51
C LEU A 157 -20.07 5.53 -11.12
N GLU A 158 -20.39 4.48 -10.37
CA GLU A 158 -21.73 4.21 -9.82
C GLU A 158 -22.04 5.05 -8.57
N ALA A 159 -21.03 5.36 -7.76
CA ALA A 159 -21.16 6.23 -6.59
C ALA A 159 -21.28 7.73 -6.93
N LEU A 160 -20.74 8.17 -8.08
CA LEU A 160 -20.67 9.59 -8.43
C LEU A 160 -22.05 10.28 -8.52
N PRO A 161 -23.11 9.71 -9.16
CA PRO A 161 -24.44 10.32 -9.16
C PRO A 161 -25.04 10.44 -7.75
N ALA A 162 -24.91 9.41 -6.92
CA ALA A 162 -25.42 9.43 -5.54
C ALA A 162 -24.69 10.46 -4.65
N LEU A 163 -23.43 10.77 -4.95
CA LEU A 163 -22.71 11.88 -4.34
C LEU A 163 -23.20 13.25 -4.86
N GLN A 164 -23.49 13.35 -6.16
CA GLN A 164 -23.94 14.59 -6.82
C GLN A 164 -25.31 15.10 -6.34
N GLU A 165 -26.21 14.21 -5.92
CA GLU A 165 -27.49 14.59 -5.31
C GLU A 165 -27.34 15.38 -4.00
N ARG A 166 -26.20 15.25 -3.30
CA ARG A 166 -26.01 15.74 -1.93
C ARG A 166 -24.80 16.64 -1.72
N PHE A 167 -23.82 16.59 -2.62
CA PHE A 167 -22.59 17.38 -2.57
C PHE A 167 -22.24 17.94 -3.96
N PRO A 168 -21.76 19.19 -4.08
CA PRO A 168 -21.41 19.79 -5.37
C PRO A 168 -20.09 19.22 -5.90
N ILE A 169 -20.15 18.04 -6.52
CA ILE A 169 -18.99 17.28 -7.00
C ILE A 169 -19.12 17.08 -8.52
N GLU A 170 -18.46 17.93 -9.31
CA GLU A 170 -18.40 17.78 -10.76
C GLU A 170 -17.22 16.88 -11.14
N ARG A 171 -17.33 16.15 -12.25
CA ARG A 171 -16.20 15.41 -12.81
C ARG A 171 -15.24 16.41 -13.47
N ALA A 172 -13.94 16.26 -13.24
CA ALA A 172 -12.96 17.15 -13.83
C ALA A 172 -12.98 17.07 -15.37
N ARG A 173 -13.06 18.24 -16.01
CA ARG A 173 -12.99 18.40 -17.47
C ARG A 173 -11.54 18.22 -17.93
N MET A 174 -11.34 17.67 -19.13
CA MET A 174 -10.01 17.50 -19.73
C MET A 174 -9.63 18.76 -20.53
N ARG A 175 -8.40 19.26 -20.39
CA ARG A 175 -7.87 20.31 -21.28
C ARG A 175 -7.25 19.65 -22.49
N LEU A 176 -7.81 19.92 -23.66
CA LEU A 176 -7.44 19.33 -24.94
C LEU A 176 -6.97 20.43 -25.90
N LYS A 177 -5.93 20.12 -26.68
CA LYS A 177 -5.47 20.91 -27.83
C LYS A 177 -5.80 20.12 -29.08
N ILE A 178 -6.70 20.65 -29.91
CA ILE A 178 -7.14 20.02 -31.14
C ILE A 178 -6.56 20.79 -32.32
N THR A 179 -5.88 20.10 -33.23
CA THR A 179 -5.39 20.66 -34.49
C THR A 179 -6.14 20.01 -35.64
N LEU A 180 -6.82 20.79 -36.48
CA LEU A 180 -7.61 20.29 -37.62
C LEU A 180 -7.57 21.25 -38.82
N PRO A 181 -7.79 20.79 -40.06
CA PRO A 181 -8.06 21.66 -41.20
C PRO A 181 -9.29 22.56 -40.97
N LEU A 182 -9.24 23.79 -41.49
CA LEU A 182 -10.33 24.78 -41.37
C LEU A 182 -11.72 24.26 -41.77
N ALA A 183 -11.80 23.40 -42.79
CA ALA A 183 -13.06 22.95 -43.39
C ALA A 183 -14.01 22.20 -42.44
N ASN A 184 -13.47 21.58 -41.38
CA ASN A 184 -14.24 20.76 -40.45
C ASN A 184 -14.44 21.45 -39.08
N ARG A 185 -14.19 22.76 -39.02
CA ARG A 185 -14.44 23.60 -37.82
C ARG A 185 -15.88 23.43 -37.32
N ASP A 186 -16.85 23.55 -38.21
CA ASP A 186 -18.26 23.64 -37.83
C ASP A 186 -18.82 22.28 -37.39
N GLU A 187 -18.30 21.17 -37.95
CA GLU A 187 -18.58 19.81 -37.49
C GLU A 187 -18.05 19.57 -36.08
N LEU A 188 -16.81 20.01 -35.79
CA LEU A 188 -16.26 19.96 -34.44
C LEU A 188 -17.09 20.85 -33.50
N GLN A 189 -17.37 22.09 -33.88
CA GLN A 189 -18.12 23.05 -33.06
C GLN A 189 -19.56 22.56 -32.78
N GLY A 190 -20.16 21.78 -33.68
CA GLY A 190 -21.44 21.09 -33.45
C GLY A 190 -21.38 19.94 -32.43
N LEU A 191 -20.25 19.23 -32.31
CA LEU A 191 -20.01 18.24 -31.25
C LEU A 191 -19.69 18.88 -29.89
N LEU A 192 -19.20 20.13 -29.87
CA LEU A 192 -18.85 20.87 -28.66
C LEU A 192 -20.09 21.54 -28.03
N THR A 193 -21.01 20.72 -27.50
CA THR A 193 -22.20 21.20 -26.79
C THR A 193 -21.79 22.06 -25.57
N PRO A 194 -22.31 23.30 -25.41
CA PRO A 194 -21.78 24.27 -24.44
C PRO A 194 -21.90 23.84 -22.96
N GLU A 195 -22.83 22.93 -22.63
CA GLU A 195 -22.94 22.37 -21.28
C GLU A 195 -21.73 21.49 -20.90
N ARG A 196 -21.14 20.81 -21.89
CA ARG A 196 -20.14 19.72 -21.73
C ARG A 196 -18.78 20.04 -22.34
N ALA A 197 -18.67 21.13 -23.08
CA ALA A 197 -17.45 21.62 -23.68
C ALA A 197 -17.40 23.16 -23.62
N ALA A 198 -16.30 23.70 -23.10
CA ALA A 198 -16.00 25.13 -23.15
C ALA A 198 -14.73 25.35 -23.98
N VAL A 199 -14.84 26.07 -25.09
CA VAL A 199 -13.68 26.53 -25.86
C VAL A 199 -13.03 27.68 -25.08
N GLN A 200 -11.72 27.57 -24.82
CA GLN A 200 -10.95 28.63 -24.16
C GLN A 200 -10.35 29.59 -25.20
N ASP A 201 -9.78 29.03 -26.27
CA ASP A 201 -9.03 29.80 -27.27
C ASP A 201 -8.99 29.06 -28.61
N CYS A 202 -8.82 29.80 -29.71
CA CYS A 202 -8.69 29.27 -31.06
C CYS A 202 -7.72 30.11 -31.91
N GLU A 203 -6.55 29.54 -32.22
CA GLU A 203 -5.49 30.13 -33.04
C GLU A 203 -5.55 29.60 -34.48
N LEU A 204 -5.30 30.46 -35.46
CA LEU A 204 -5.24 30.08 -36.87
C LEU A 204 -3.78 29.97 -37.34
N SER A 205 -3.33 28.75 -37.61
CA SER A 205 -1.99 28.46 -38.14
C SER A 205 -2.07 28.10 -39.63
N GLY A 206 -2.18 29.13 -40.48
CA GLY A 206 -2.27 28.98 -41.94
C GLY A 206 -3.55 28.26 -42.38
N SER A 207 -3.42 27.02 -42.86
CA SER A 207 -4.54 26.15 -43.27
C SER A 207 -5.14 25.33 -42.12
N SER A 208 -4.51 25.33 -40.94
CA SER A 208 -4.91 24.53 -39.78
C SER A 208 -5.40 25.41 -38.62
N LEU A 209 -6.52 25.03 -38.04
CA LEU A 209 -7.07 25.57 -36.80
C LEU A 209 -6.47 24.82 -35.60
N ILE A 210 -5.97 25.56 -34.61
CA ILE A 210 -5.57 25.04 -33.29
C ILE A 210 -6.61 25.54 -32.28
N MET A 211 -7.25 24.63 -31.55
CA MET A 211 -8.29 24.96 -30.57
C MET A 211 -7.96 24.39 -29.19
N PHE A 212 -7.98 25.23 -28.17
CA PHE A 212 -7.85 24.85 -26.77
C PHE A 212 -9.24 24.77 -26.14
N CYS A 213 -9.60 23.61 -25.59
CA CYS A 213 -10.93 23.35 -25.08
C CYS A 213 -10.93 22.51 -23.79
N LEU A 214 -11.87 22.81 -22.90
CA LEU A 214 -12.18 22.06 -21.69
C LEU A 214 -13.39 21.17 -21.98
N ILE A 215 -13.19 19.85 -22.08
CA ILE A 215 -14.23 18.91 -22.52
C ILE A 215 -14.44 17.81 -21.48
N ASP A 216 -15.69 17.40 -21.27
CA ASP A 216 -16.02 16.21 -20.49
C ASP A 216 -15.30 14.95 -21.03
N PRO A 217 -14.68 14.13 -20.16
CA PRO A 217 -14.01 12.89 -20.57
C PRO A 217 -14.92 11.83 -21.23
N GLY A 218 -16.24 12.04 -21.25
CA GLY A 218 -17.18 11.24 -22.05
C GLY A 218 -17.18 11.60 -23.55
N LEU A 219 -16.99 12.87 -23.90
CA LEU A 219 -17.00 13.36 -25.29
C LEU A 219 -15.65 13.17 -26.01
N PHE A 220 -14.58 12.85 -25.28
CA PHE A 220 -13.25 12.59 -25.86
C PHE A 220 -13.28 11.54 -26.98
N ARG A 221 -14.08 10.47 -26.86
CA ARG A 221 -14.19 9.43 -27.90
C ARG A 221 -14.76 9.95 -29.22
N PRO A 222 -15.98 10.55 -29.27
CA PRO A 222 -16.48 11.21 -30.48
C PRO A 222 -15.52 12.23 -31.08
N VAL A 223 -14.97 13.13 -30.27
CA VAL A 223 -14.08 14.22 -30.72
C VAL A 223 -12.79 13.65 -31.32
N HIS A 224 -12.13 12.70 -30.66
CA HIS A 224 -10.93 12.05 -31.19
C HIS A 224 -11.21 11.30 -32.50
N SER A 225 -12.36 10.62 -32.62
CA SER A 225 -12.73 9.91 -33.84
C SER A 225 -12.95 10.84 -35.03
N LEU A 226 -13.61 11.99 -34.84
CA LEU A 226 -13.77 13.00 -35.90
C LEU A 226 -12.41 13.57 -36.30
N VAL A 227 -11.62 14.03 -35.32
CA VAL A 227 -10.31 14.67 -35.57
C VAL A 227 -9.36 13.72 -36.31
N ALA A 228 -9.31 12.44 -35.93
CA ALA A 228 -8.50 11.43 -36.62
C ALA A 228 -9.02 11.15 -38.04
N GLY A 229 -10.34 11.11 -38.26
CA GLY A 229 -10.95 10.89 -39.58
C GLY A 229 -10.66 12.01 -40.59
N VAL A 230 -10.46 13.23 -40.11
CA VAL A 230 -10.10 14.42 -40.92
C VAL A 230 -8.57 14.56 -41.08
N GLY A 231 -7.76 13.69 -40.47
CA GLY A 231 -6.29 13.77 -40.48
C GLY A 231 -5.73 14.85 -39.55
N GLY A 232 -6.54 15.35 -38.61
CA GLY A 232 -6.10 16.22 -37.52
C GLY A 232 -5.44 15.45 -36.36
N ARG A 233 -5.00 16.20 -35.35
CA ARG A 233 -4.32 15.68 -34.15
C ARG A 233 -4.95 16.26 -32.88
N ALA A 234 -5.42 15.40 -31.99
CA ALA A 234 -5.91 15.77 -30.66
C ALA A 234 -4.88 15.41 -29.59
N GLU A 235 -4.39 16.40 -28.85
CA GLU A 235 -3.43 16.25 -27.77
C GLU A 235 -4.11 16.51 -26.42
N VAL A 236 -3.86 15.65 -25.43
CA VAL A 236 -4.35 15.84 -24.06
C VAL A 236 -3.31 16.67 -23.29
N LEU A 237 -3.65 17.92 -22.95
CA LEU A 237 -2.80 18.79 -22.13
C LEU A 237 -2.97 18.51 -20.63
N ALA A 238 -4.20 18.22 -20.18
CA ALA A 238 -4.48 17.85 -18.80
C ALA A 238 -5.66 16.87 -18.73
N LEU A 239 -5.51 15.77 -17.96
CA LEU A 239 -6.59 14.80 -17.73
C LEU A 239 -7.63 15.30 -16.72
N ALA A 240 -7.25 16.24 -15.86
CA ALA A 240 -8.13 16.94 -14.93
C ALA A 240 -7.69 18.40 -14.89
N ALA A 241 -8.48 19.29 -15.49
CA ALA A 241 -8.21 20.72 -15.54
C ALA A 241 -8.70 21.41 -14.27
N THR A 242 -7.89 21.39 -13.21
CA THR A 242 -7.96 22.45 -12.19
C THR A 242 -7.54 23.76 -12.84
N THR A 243 -8.20 24.87 -12.50
CA THR A 243 -7.79 26.21 -12.96
C THR A 243 -6.54 26.68 -12.24
N THR A 244 -5.40 26.08 -12.59
CA THR A 244 -4.09 26.66 -12.32
C THR A 244 -3.87 27.73 -13.37
N GLU A 245 -4.06 29.00 -12.99
CA GLU A 245 -3.63 30.14 -13.81
C GLU A 245 -2.11 30.07 -14.02
N GLU A 246 -1.61 30.61 -15.12
CA GLU A 246 -0.18 30.57 -15.47
C GLU A 246 0.61 31.56 -14.61
N GLY A 247 0.87 31.15 -13.36
CA GLY A 247 1.60 31.89 -12.34
C GLY A 247 2.89 31.19 -11.94
N SER A 248 4.03 31.81 -12.27
CA SER A 248 5.37 31.30 -11.96
C SER A 248 5.60 31.09 -10.45
N LEU A 249 5.82 29.83 -10.06
CA LEU A 249 6.70 29.47 -8.94
C LEU A 249 7.69 28.41 -9.45
N GLY A 250 8.95 28.82 -9.62
CA GLY A 250 9.99 27.97 -10.21
C GLY A 250 10.43 26.86 -9.25
N LEU A 251 10.64 25.65 -9.78
CA LEU A 251 11.25 24.53 -9.06
C LEU A 251 12.35 23.82 -9.88
N ASN A 252 13.15 24.61 -10.60
CA ASN A 252 14.39 24.19 -11.22
C ASN A 252 15.58 24.85 -10.49
N ASP A 253 16.10 24.21 -9.46
CA ASP A 253 17.55 23.96 -9.29
C ASP A 253 17.83 23.15 -8.01
N LEU A 254 18.20 21.87 -8.17
CA LEU A 254 19.15 21.14 -7.32
C LEU A 254 19.61 19.89 -8.10
N THR A 255 20.18 20.08 -9.28
CA THR A 255 20.83 19.01 -10.07
C THR A 255 22.26 19.43 -10.39
N LEU A 256 23.19 19.02 -9.52
CA LEU A 256 24.61 19.37 -9.64
C LEU A 256 25.30 18.61 -10.79
N GLY A 257 25.91 19.38 -11.71
CA GLY A 257 27.19 19.05 -12.34
C GLY A 257 27.17 18.10 -13.55
N ASP A 258 27.01 18.68 -14.75
CA ASP A 258 27.88 18.52 -15.96
C ASP A 258 27.10 18.93 -17.23
N PRO A 259 27.70 19.59 -18.25
CA PRO A 259 28.79 19.00 -19.05
C PRO A 259 29.86 19.94 -19.68
N ALA A 260 30.91 19.32 -20.23
CA ALA A 260 31.94 19.92 -21.12
C ALA A 260 32.40 18.88 -22.20
N PRO A 261 32.97 19.27 -23.37
CA PRO A 261 32.40 18.76 -24.63
C PRO A 261 33.35 18.21 -25.75
N SER A 262 32.71 17.73 -26.84
CA SER A 262 33.14 17.74 -28.26
C SER A 262 34.14 16.71 -28.85
N ALA A 263 33.61 15.71 -29.58
CA ALA A 263 34.09 15.14 -30.87
C ALA A 263 33.00 14.19 -31.47
N THR A 264 32.78 13.90 -32.77
CA THR A 264 33.37 14.22 -34.10
C THR A 264 34.31 13.15 -34.71
N VAL A 265 34.06 12.49 -35.87
CA VAL A 265 32.81 12.26 -36.65
C VAL A 265 32.97 11.09 -37.70
N HIS A 266 31.88 10.37 -38.04
CA HIS A 266 31.68 9.49 -39.24
C HIS A 266 32.58 8.22 -39.43
N PRO A 267 32.29 7.29 -40.39
CA PRO A 267 31.03 6.53 -40.55
C PRO A 267 31.17 5.02 -40.99
N ALA A 268 30.01 4.35 -41.14
CA ALA A 268 29.66 3.33 -42.17
C ALA A 268 29.83 1.80 -41.96
N ALA A 269 29.10 1.05 -42.82
CA ALA A 269 29.21 -0.38 -43.19
C ALA A 269 28.65 -1.49 -42.27
N ASN A 270 27.31 -1.61 -42.31
CA ASN A 270 26.44 -2.80 -42.49
C ASN A 270 27.06 -4.18 -42.94
N PRO A 271 26.33 -5.32 -42.91
CA PRO A 271 26.65 -6.44 -42.00
C PRO A 271 26.75 -7.83 -42.66
N ASP A 272 27.16 -8.87 -41.92
CA ASP A 272 26.84 -10.27 -42.28
C ASP A 272 26.90 -11.28 -41.09
N ARG A 273 26.18 -12.40 -41.28
CA ARG A 273 26.49 -13.79 -40.87
C ARG A 273 26.43 -14.29 -39.41
N ALA A 274 25.41 -15.13 -39.19
CA ALA A 274 25.48 -16.37 -38.38
C ALA A 274 25.47 -17.59 -39.36
N PRO A 275 25.38 -18.89 -38.97
CA PRO A 275 25.26 -19.51 -37.63
C PRO A 275 26.14 -20.80 -37.43
N THR A 276 25.73 -21.71 -36.51
CA THR A 276 26.23 -23.09 -36.22
C THR A 276 27.56 -23.21 -35.44
N ALA A 277 27.85 -24.25 -34.63
CA ALA A 277 27.13 -25.50 -34.28
C ALA A 277 27.49 -25.89 -32.79
N SER A 278 26.60 -26.37 -31.90
CA SER A 278 26.01 -27.73 -31.69
C SER A 278 26.83 -28.69 -30.78
N ALA A 279 26.12 -29.51 -29.96
CA ALA A 279 26.57 -30.69 -29.17
C ALA A 279 27.37 -30.41 -27.85
N ASP A 280 27.28 -31.20 -26.76
CA ASP A 280 26.25 -32.17 -26.31
C ASP A 280 26.42 -32.58 -24.81
N ALA A 281 25.40 -33.28 -24.27
CA ALA A 281 25.43 -34.23 -23.13
C ALA A 281 25.67 -33.80 -21.65
N ASP A 282 24.62 -34.02 -20.84
CA ASP A 282 24.58 -34.32 -19.39
C ASP A 282 24.81 -35.85 -19.14
N PRO A 283 24.76 -36.46 -17.92
CA PRO A 283 24.81 -35.93 -16.53
C PRO A 283 25.74 -36.75 -15.58
N ALA A 284 25.76 -36.43 -14.26
CA ALA A 284 25.48 -37.37 -13.13
C ALA A 284 26.24 -37.14 -11.79
N ALA A 285 25.46 -37.12 -10.69
CA ALA A 285 25.69 -37.55 -9.30
C ALA A 285 27.10 -37.58 -8.64
N ALA A 286 27.23 -36.97 -7.46
CA ALA A 286 27.33 -37.69 -6.15
C ALA A 286 27.48 -36.75 -4.93
N SER A 287 26.92 -37.15 -3.78
CA SER A 287 27.33 -36.67 -2.45
C SER A 287 28.36 -37.62 -1.84
N PRO A 288 29.07 -37.20 -0.78
CA PRO A 288 28.97 -37.99 0.46
C PRO A 288 28.82 -37.14 1.73
N ALA A 289 28.29 -37.77 2.79
CA ALA A 289 28.26 -37.20 4.14
C ALA A 289 29.54 -37.55 4.92
N ALA A 290 29.83 -36.76 5.96
CA ALA A 290 30.86 -37.06 6.96
C ALA A 290 30.33 -36.74 8.36
N GLU A 291 30.59 -37.61 9.35
CA GLU A 291 29.91 -37.59 10.64
C GLU A 291 30.86 -37.31 11.83
N ARG A 292 30.38 -36.45 12.76
CA ARG A 292 30.84 -36.20 14.15
C ARG A 292 32.34 -36.08 14.44
N ARG A 293 32.72 -34.93 14.99
CA ARG A 293 33.51 -34.84 16.25
C ARG A 293 33.05 -33.64 17.08
N ARG A 294 33.02 -33.79 18.41
CA ARG A 294 32.80 -32.68 19.36
C ARG A 294 34.11 -31.89 19.53
N ALA A 295 34.03 -30.57 19.55
CA ALA A 295 35.06 -29.68 20.08
C ALA A 295 34.39 -28.51 20.81
N ALA A 296 35.11 -27.84 21.71
CA ALA A 296 34.57 -26.83 22.62
C ALA A 296 34.21 -25.51 21.90
N ALA A 297 33.35 -24.71 22.54
CA ALA A 297 33.09 -23.34 22.12
C ALA A 297 34.30 -22.45 22.40
N SER A 298 34.68 -21.62 21.41
CA SER A 298 35.57 -20.48 21.55
C SER A 298 34.97 -19.27 20.81
N ALA A 299 35.41 -18.07 21.16
CA ALA A 299 34.66 -16.86 20.85
C ALA A 299 34.81 -16.36 19.41
N ALA A 300 33.69 -15.91 18.82
CA ALA A 300 33.70 -14.96 17.71
C ALA A 300 34.20 -13.57 18.19
N PRO A 301 34.81 -12.74 17.32
CA PRO A 301 35.51 -11.54 17.75
C PRO A 301 34.59 -10.47 18.33
N GLN A 302 35.08 -9.77 19.35
CA GLN A 302 34.41 -8.60 19.91
C GLN A 302 34.46 -7.43 18.92
N ALA A 303 33.31 -6.86 18.60
CA ALA A 303 33.26 -5.53 17.97
C ALA A 303 33.75 -4.48 18.97
N ALA A 304 34.55 -3.52 18.50
CA ALA A 304 35.02 -2.42 19.33
C ALA A 304 33.84 -1.56 19.83
N PRO A 305 33.90 -0.99 21.05
CA PRO A 305 32.85 -0.12 21.55
C PRO A 305 32.77 1.16 20.71
N ALA A 306 31.60 1.41 20.13
CA ALA A 306 31.33 2.67 19.43
C ALA A 306 31.49 3.85 20.41
N GLN A 307 32.27 4.85 20.02
CA GLN A 307 32.52 6.03 20.85
C GLN A 307 31.24 6.88 20.92
N GLU A 308 30.60 6.90 22.09
CA GLU A 308 29.39 7.66 22.35
C GLU A 308 29.75 9.10 22.78
N THR A 309 29.64 10.04 21.84
CA THR A 309 29.95 11.46 22.10
C THR A 309 28.83 12.09 22.91
N VAL A 310 29.10 12.46 24.17
CA VAL A 310 28.13 13.17 25.01
C VAL A 310 28.04 14.63 24.53
N LEU A 311 26.88 15.01 24.00
CA LEU A 311 26.58 16.37 23.53
C LEU A 311 26.07 17.27 24.65
N TYR A 312 25.38 16.69 25.64
CA TYR A 312 24.95 17.40 26.85
C TYR A 312 25.15 16.48 28.06
N PRO A 313 26.04 16.83 29.01
CA PRO A 313 26.20 16.08 30.25
C PRO A 313 24.92 16.16 31.09
N ARG A 314 24.72 15.22 32.02
CA ARG A 314 23.48 15.11 32.80
C ARG A 314 23.16 16.42 33.53
N GLY A 315 22.13 17.13 33.07
CA GLY A 315 21.69 18.43 33.59
C GLY A 315 20.15 18.58 33.59
N PRO A 316 19.61 19.71 34.08
CA PRO A 316 18.17 19.97 34.10
C PRO A 316 17.62 20.19 32.69
N ILE A 317 16.36 19.83 32.44
CA ILE A 317 15.72 19.94 31.12
C ILE A 317 15.71 21.40 30.63
N ALA A 318 15.47 22.36 31.53
CA ALA A 318 15.53 23.79 31.24
C ALA A 318 16.92 24.29 30.76
N GLY A 319 18.00 23.56 31.07
CA GLY A 319 19.38 23.93 30.71
C GLY A 319 19.85 23.46 29.32
N LEU A 320 18.96 22.94 28.48
CA LEU A 320 19.28 22.50 27.11
C LEU A 320 19.69 23.69 26.21
N PRO A 321 20.75 23.56 25.38
CA PRO A 321 21.08 24.55 24.35
C PRO A 321 19.94 24.78 23.35
N ASP A 322 19.88 25.98 22.76
CA ASP A 322 18.76 26.39 21.90
C ASP A 322 18.67 25.61 20.58
N GLU A 323 19.75 24.99 20.12
CA GLU A 323 19.76 23.97 19.05
C GLU A 323 18.74 22.83 19.31
N TYR A 324 18.43 22.59 20.59
CA TYR A 324 17.49 21.57 21.05
C TYR A 324 16.25 22.17 21.72
N ALA A 325 15.90 23.44 21.45
CA ALA A 325 14.72 24.11 22.01
C ALA A 325 13.42 23.31 21.82
N SER A 326 13.17 22.76 20.62
CA SER A 326 12.01 21.90 20.35
C SER A 326 12.08 20.51 21.01
N ARG A 327 13.17 20.16 21.72
CA ARG A 327 13.20 19.05 22.69
C ARG A 327 12.89 19.57 24.10
N ARG A 328 13.47 20.71 24.49
CA ARG A 328 13.24 21.42 25.77
C ARG A 328 11.74 21.66 26.02
N GLU A 329 11.03 22.27 25.06
CA GLU A 329 9.58 22.52 25.12
C GLU A 329 8.76 21.24 25.36
N ARG A 330 9.00 20.19 24.55
CA ARG A 330 8.30 18.90 24.65
C ARG A 330 8.60 18.14 25.95
N CYS A 331 9.62 18.53 26.69
CA CYS A 331 10.02 17.88 27.94
C CYS A 331 9.69 18.71 29.18
N ALA A 332 9.23 19.96 29.03
CA ALA A 332 8.79 20.81 30.15
C ALA A 332 7.67 20.15 30.96
N GLU A 333 6.75 19.43 30.29
CA GLU A 333 5.69 18.63 30.92
C GLU A 333 6.18 17.65 32.00
N LEU A 334 7.46 17.24 31.99
CA LEU A 334 8.02 16.36 33.02
C LEU A 334 8.28 17.11 34.33
N ASP A 335 8.86 18.30 34.24
CA ASP A 335 9.13 19.14 35.42
C ASP A 335 7.83 19.78 35.95
N ASP A 336 6.83 20.03 35.10
CA ASP A 336 5.47 20.42 35.51
C ASP A 336 4.75 19.32 36.33
N LEU A 337 5.06 18.04 36.06
CA LEU A 337 4.43 16.89 36.73
C LEU A 337 5.17 16.44 38.00
N GLU A 338 6.50 16.46 37.98
CA GLU A 338 7.38 16.05 39.10
C GLU A 338 8.74 16.72 38.96
N ALA A 339 8.88 17.97 39.43
CA ALA A 339 10.08 18.79 39.24
C ALA A 339 11.40 18.10 39.66
N GLY A 340 12.43 18.24 38.81
CA GLY A 340 13.78 17.75 39.06
C GLY A 340 14.23 16.65 38.10
N TRP A 341 13.62 16.51 36.92
CA TRP A 341 14.10 15.57 35.91
C TRP A 341 15.44 16.04 35.35
N THR A 342 16.32 15.07 35.10
CA THR A 342 17.62 15.35 34.46
C THR A 342 17.76 14.56 33.16
N ILE A 343 18.35 15.21 32.17
CA ILE A 343 18.50 14.71 30.80
C ILE A 343 19.98 14.68 30.42
N GLN A 344 20.37 13.66 29.66
CA GLN A 344 21.67 13.55 29.01
C GLN A 344 21.43 13.32 27.51
N LEU A 345 22.16 14.07 26.66
CA LEU A 345 22.13 13.91 25.21
C LEU A 345 23.45 13.30 24.74
N SER A 346 23.37 12.27 23.90
CA SER A 346 24.53 11.61 23.29
C SER A 346 24.31 11.34 21.80
N SER A 347 25.40 11.37 21.03
CA SER A 347 25.43 10.99 19.62
C SER A 347 26.16 9.66 19.45
N LYS A 348 25.64 8.82 18.55
CA LYS A 348 26.25 7.52 18.19
C LYS A 348 26.92 7.64 16.82
N GLY A 349 28.15 8.13 16.83
CA GLY A 349 29.01 8.26 15.66
C GLY A 349 28.45 9.14 14.54
N GLU A 350 28.89 8.86 13.31
CA GLU A 350 28.60 9.64 12.09
C GLU A 350 27.11 9.70 11.69
N SER A 351 26.24 8.93 12.36
CA SER A 351 24.81 8.86 12.04
C SER A 351 24.03 10.17 12.31
N GLY A 352 24.59 11.10 13.09
CA GLY A 352 23.92 12.35 13.50
C GLY A 352 22.72 12.14 14.44
N VAL A 353 22.43 10.90 14.86
CA VAL A 353 21.25 10.59 15.68
C VAL A 353 21.54 10.90 17.15
N VAL A 354 21.00 12.03 17.62
CA VAL A 354 21.05 12.44 19.03
C VAL A 354 20.02 11.68 19.87
N ASP A 355 20.49 10.70 20.63
CA ASP A 355 19.74 9.96 21.65
C ASP A 355 19.47 10.86 22.89
N ALA A 356 18.47 10.51 23.69
CA ALA A 356 18.06 11.29 24.85
C ALA A 356 17.69 10.38 26.03
N ALA A 357 18.59 10.32 27.02
CA ALA A 357 18.40 9.54 28.23
C ALA A 357 17.85 10.42 29.37
N PHE A 358 16.66 10.08 29.85
CA PHE A 358 16.00 10.72 30.98
C PHE A 358 16.29 9.99 32.28
N PHE A 359 16.47 10.75 33.36
CA PHE A 359 16.72 10.29 34.72
C PHE A 359 15.72 10.96 35.66
N SER A 360 15.09 10.17 36.53
CA SER A 360 14.11 10.67 37.49
C SER A 360 14.75 11.58 38.56
N PRO A 361 13.95 12.35 39.33
CA PRO A 361 14.46 13.15 40.45
C PRO A 361 15.24 12.34 41.51
N ARG A 362 14.99 11.03 41.60
CA ARG A 362 15.75 10.08 42.45
C ARG A 362 17.03 9.55 41.81
N GLY A 363 17.43 10.06 40.64
CA GLY A 363 18.65 9.72 39.92
C GLY A 363 18.65 8.40 39.14
N ALA A 364 17.54 7.68 39.09
CA ALA A 364 17.44 6.43 38.33
C ALA A 364 17.30 6.70 36.83
N ARG A 365 18.05 5.98 35.97
CA ARG A 365 17.93 6.05 34.51
C ARG A 365 16.63 5.42 34.05
N VAL A 366 15.75 6.21 33.45
CA VAL A 366 14.43 5.77 32.94
C VAL A 366 14.47 5.46 31.44
N GLY A 367 15.49 5.99 30.72
CA GLY A 367 15.66 5.76 29.29
C GLY A 367 14.90 6.79 28.46
N ALA A 368 14.01 6.34 27.58
CA ALA A 368 13.31 7.21 26.63
C ALA A 368 12.16 8.03 27.27
N TYR A 369 11.85 9.18 26.66
CA TYR A 369 10.81 10.13 27.09
C TYR A 369 9.46 9.49 27.46
N VAL A 370 9.00 8.50 26.68
CA VAL A 370 7.69 7.83 26.90
C VAL A 370 7.64 7.07 28.22
N ALA A 371 8.78 6.54 28.70
CA ALA A 371 8.87 5.90 30.01
C ALA A 371 8.91 6.94 31.14
N ALA A 372 9.67 8.04 30.97
CA ALA A 372 9.71 9.15 31.90
C ALA A 372 8.32 9.78 32.14
N ARG A 373 7.61 10.13 31.05
CA ARG A 373 6.25 10.72 31.13
C ARG A 373 5.25 9.78 31.81
N ARG A 374 5.36 8.46 31.59
CA ARG A 374 4.52 7.47 32.28
C ARG A 374 4.81 7.44 33.78
N GLN A 375 6.08 7.53 34.18
CA GLN A 375 6.49 7.53 35.58
C GLN A 375 6.08 8.81 36.31
N ALA A 376 6.30 9.99 35.71
CA ALA A 376 5.87 11.27 36.27
C ALA A 376 4.33 11.32 36.45
N LEU A 377 3.56 10.84 35.47
CA LEU A 377 2.10 10.71 35.59
C LEU A 377 1.63 9.71 36.67
N GLN A 378 2.47 8.73 37.05
CA GLN A 378 2.18 7.82 38.16
C GLN A 378 2.53 8.46 39.51
N ALA A 379 3.68 9.15 39.61
CA ALA A 379 4.09 9.88 40.81
C ALA A 379 3.10 11.01 41.16
N SER A 380 2.74 11.84 40.18
CA SER A 380 1.73 12.92 40.32
C SER A 380 0.38 12.39 40.82
N LYS A 381 -0.10 11.25 40.29
CA LYS A 381 -1.33 10.60 40.77
C LYS A 381 -1.21 10.05 42.19
N GLN A 382 -0.06 9.49 42.57
CA GLN A 382 0.17 9.02 43.93
C GLN A 382 0.23 10.19 44.93
N ALA A 383 0.85 11.31 44.57
CA ALA A 383 0.84 12.53 45.37
C ALA A 383 -0.58 13.11 45.54
N ALA A 384 -1.37 13.16 44.47
CA ALA A 384 -2.76 13.64 44.53
C ALA A 384 -3.67 12.77 45.42
N VAL A 385 -3.44 11.45 45.48
CA VAL A 385 -4.15 10.55 46.41
C VAL A 385 -3.68 10.73 47.85
N ALA A 386 -2.38 10.96 48.08
CA ALA A 386 -1.83 11.19 49.42
C ALA A 386 -2.21 12.56 50.04
N LEU A 387 -2.73 13.49 49.24
CA LEU A 387 -3.19 14.82 49.66
C LEU A 387 -4.70 14.92 49.95
N GLN A 388 -5.45 13.82 49.83
CA GLN A 388 -6.83 13.77 50.28
C GLN A 388 -6.87 13.51 51.80
N PRO A 389 -7.47 14.39 52.62
CA PRO A 389 -7.68 14.10 54.03
C PRO A 389 -8.67 12.95 54.21
N ALA A 390 -8.44 12.15 55.25
CA ALA A 390 -9.26 10.99 55.62
C ALA A 390 -10.51 11.37 56.44
#